data_AF-A0A257LVP4-F1
#
_entry.id   AF-A0A257LVP4-F1
#
_cell.length_a   1.000
_cell.length_b   1.000
_cell.length_c   1.000
_cell.angle_alpha   90.00
_cell.angle_beta   90.00
_cell.angle_gamma   90.00
#
_symmetry.space_group_name_H-M   'P 1'
#
loop_
_entity.id
_entity.type
_entity.pdbx_description
1 polymer ?
#
loop_
_entity_poly.entity_id
_entity_poly.type
_entity_poly.pdbx_seq_one_letter_code
_entity_poly.pdbx_strand_id
1 'polypeptide(L)'
;ISAVAQVGLALLLDPRLLIVLGLAWTYLALMSVEFFCREWLKARPVVYLVSHMGIMPLVDFFATSCEWMPAHGRPPAGLGWFLAASFFNGIVIELGRKLRQPIDEEEGVETYSRLWGKGLASGIWLLAMAATFGSAMVAADAIGAKLWLSIGLGLTGGLSVYLARRFTVGQMSGKRLELVSALWTLMLYLLLGLLPRWIA
;
A
#
# COMPACT_ATOMS: atom_id res chain seq x y z
N ILE A 1 -1.56 0.65 -27.42
CA ILE A 1 -1.47 2.13 -27.32
C ILE A 1 -0.80 2.53 -26.00
N SER A 2 -1.31 2.11 -24.83
CA SER A 2 -0.73 2.48 -23.53
C SER A 2 0.74 2.05 -23.33
N ALA A 3 1.11 0.83 -23.73
CA ALA A 3 2.49 0.35 -23.62
C ALA A 3 3.48 1.17 -24.48
N VAL A 4 3.09 1.49 -25.71
CA VAL A 4 3.90 2.32 -26.63
C VAL A 4 4.05 3.74 -26.07
N ALA A 5 2.99 4.31 -25.51
CA ALA A 5 3.05 5.61 -24.86
C ALA A 5 3.98 5.60 -23.63
N GLN A 6 3.90 4.57 -22.77
CA GLN A 6 4.79 4.42 -21.62
C GLN A 6 6.26 4.32 -22.04
N VAL A 7 6.58 3.54 -23.07
CA VAL A 7 7.94 3.42 -23.62
C VAL A 7 8.41 4.74 -24.22
N GLY A 8 7.56 5.39 -25.03
CA GLY A 8 7.87 6.68 -25.63
C GLY A 8 8.16 7.76 -24.58
N LEU A 9 7.31 7.88 -23.57
CA LEU A 9 7.49 8.82 -22.47
C LEU A 9 8.72 8.49 -21.62
N ALA A 10 8.98 7.22 -21.32
CA ALA A 10 10.17 6.80 -20.58
C ALA A 10 11.45 7.15 -21.34
N LEU A 11 11.50 6.89 -22.66
CA LEU A 11 12.64 7.24 -23.51
C LEU A 11 12.87 8.75 -23.59
N LEU A 12 11.80 9.55 -23.63
CA LEU A 12 11.89 11.01 -23.64
C LEU A 12 12.41 11.57 -22.30
N LEU A 13 12.11 10.90 -21.19
CA LEU A 13 12.49 11.36 -19.86
C LEU A 13 13.91 10.90 -19.46
N ASP A 14 14.18 9.59 -19.55
CA ASP A 14 15.50 8.98 -19.35
C ASP A 14 15.47 7.51 -19.83
N PRO A 15 16.31 7.10 -20.80
CA PRO A 15 16.31 5.72 -21.32
C PRO A 15 16.49 4.63 -20.27
N ARG A 16 17.14 4.92 -19.13
CA ARG A 16 17.33 3.97 -18.02
C ARG A 16 16.00 3.58 -17.36
N LEU A 17 14.97 4.41 -17.49
CA LEU A 17 13.62 4.10 -17.00
C LEU A 17 13.01 2.87 -17.68
N LEU A 18 13.48 2.49 -18.88
CA LEU A 18 13.04 1.26 -19.53
C LEU A 18 13.37 0.01 -18.72
N ILE A 19 14.46 0.03 -17.95
CA ILE A 19 14.82 -1.09 -17.06
C ILE A 19 13.77 -1.21 -15.96
N VAL A 20 13.41 -0.09 -15.31
CA VAL A 20 12.42 -0.08 -14.23
C VAL A 20 11.02 -0.42 -14.77
N LEU A 21 10.65 0.13 -15.92
CA LEU A 21 9.39 -0.17 -16.61
C LEU A 21 9.30 -1.65 -16.98
N GLY A 22 10.38 -2.22 -17.52
CA GLY A 22 10.47 -3.64 -17.87
C GLY A 22 10.31 -4.54 -16.67
N LEU A 23 10.92 -4.20 -15.53
CA LEU A 23 10.73 -4.91 -14.26
C LEU A 23 9.27 -4.86 -13.79
N ALA A 24 8.66 -3.67 -13.79
CA ALA A 24 7.27 -3.50 -13.41
C ALA A 24 6.34 -4.32 -14.32
N TRP A 25 6.48 -4.20 -15.65
CA TRP A 25 5.69 -4.95 -16.62
C TRP A 25 5.86 -6.46 -16.46
N THR A 26 7.08 -6.94 -16.25
CA THR A 26 7.34 -8.36 -16.03
C THR A 26 6.56 -8.87 -14.83
N TYR A 27 6.59 -8.13 -13.72
CA TYR A 27 5.83 -8.49 -12.53
C TYR A 27 4.32 -8.48 -12.76
N LEU A 28 3.79 -7.43 -13.39
CA LEU A 28 2.37 -7.33 -13.71
C LEU A 28 1.92 -8.46 -14.65
N ALA A 29 2.74 -8.82 -15.63
CA ALA A 29 2.47 -9.93 -16.55
C ALA A 29 2.50 -11.28 -15.84
N LEU A 30 3.46 -11.52 -14.94
CA LEU A 30 3.47 -12.73 -14.12
C LEU A 30 2.26 -12.80 -13.18
N MET A 31 1.89 -11.68 -12.56
CA MET A 31 0.74 -11.63 -11.67
C MET A 31 -0.60 -11.82 -12.41
N SER A 32 -0.72 -11.36 -13.66
CA SER A 32 -1.94 -11.54 -14.45
C SER A 32 -2.24 -13.00 -14.79
N VAL A 33 -1.20 -13.84 -14.84
CA VAL A 33 -1.31 -15.31 -14.98
C VAL A 33 -1.12 -16.04 -13.65
N GLU A 34 -1.21 -15.33 -12.53
CA GLU A 34 -1.06 -15.88 -11.16
C GLU A 34 0.23 -16.72 -11.03
N PHE A 35 1.35 -16.22 -11.58
CA PHE A 35 2.67 -16.87 -11.61
C PHE A 35 2.67 -18.31 -12.15
N PHE A 36 1.69 -18.66 -12.98
CA PHE A 36 1.45 -20.01 -13.48
C PHE A 36 1.13 -21.06 -12.38
N CYS A 37 0.85 -20.63 -11.15
CA CYS A 37 0.56 -21.49 -10.00
C CYS A 37 -0.76 -21.11 -9.29
N ARG A 38 -1.76 -20.71 -10.08
CA ARG A 38 -3.11 -20.31 -9.67
C ARG A 38 -3.71 -21.13 -8.53
N GLU A 39 -3.81 -22.45 -8.68
CA GLU A 39 -4.44 -23.31 -7.66
C GLU A 39 -3.68 -23.29 -6.34
N TRP A 40 -2.34 -23.27 -6.41
CA TRP A 40 -1.47 -23.20 -5.25
C TRP A 40 -1.58 -21.86 -4.51
N LEU A 41 -1.71 -20.75 -5.25
CA LEU A 41 -1.91 -19.41 -4.70
C LEU A 41 -3.29 -19.25 -4.07
N LYS A 42 -4.35 -19.73 -4.73
CA LYS A 42 -5.71 -19.69 -4.18
C LYS A 42 -5.83 -20.50 -2.89
N ALA A 43 -5.12 -21.62 -2.79
CA ALA A 43 -5.04 -22.39 -1.55
C ALA A 43 -4.30 -21.67 -0.40
N ARG A 44 -3.62 -20.54 -0.67
CA ARG A 44 -2.81 -19.78 0.29
C ARG A 44 -3.13 -18.28 0.23
N PRO A 45 -4.27 -17.84 0.80
CA PRO A 45 -4.73 -16.46 0.69
C PRO A 45 -3.72 -15.40 1.13
N VAL A 46 -2.90 -15.67 2.15
CA VAL A 46 -1.85 -14.74 2.61
C VAL A 46 -0.77 -14.54 1.57
N VAL A 47 -0.28 -15.63 0.97
CA VAL A 47 0.76 -15.57 -0.05
C VAL A 47 0.21 -14.85 -1.29
N TYR A 48 -1.04 -15.17 -1.64
CA TYR A 48 -1.73 -14.50 -2.73
C TYR A 48 -1.87 -12.99 -2.48
N LEU A 49 -2.31 -12.58 -1.29
CA LEU A 49 -2.36 -11.17 -0.87
C LEU A 49 -1.00 -10.49 -0.99
N VAL A 50 0.05 -11.08 -0.39
CA VAL A 50 1.40 -10.53 -0.39
C VAL A 50 1.93 -10.37 -1.82
N SER A 51 1.74 -11.38 -2.68
CA SER A 51 2.13 -11.29 -4.08
C SER A 51 1.35 -10.21 -4.83
N HIS A 52 0.07 -10.01 -4.51
CA HIS A 52 -0.71 -8.97 -5.16
C HIS A 52 -0.29 -7.56 -4.70
N MET A 53 0.04 -7.40 -3.41
CA MET A 53 0.45 -6.11 -2.85
C MET A 53 1.86 -5.67 -3.30
N GLY A 54 2.66 -6.59 -3.85
CA GLY A 54 3.95 -6.27 -4.47
C GLY A 54 3.86 -5.32 -5.68
N ILE A 55 2.68 -5.19 -6.29
CA ILE A 55 2.46 -4.22 -7.39
C ILE A 55 2.62 -2.78 -6.90
N MET A 56 2.11 -2.45 -5.70
CA MET A 56 2.12 -1.08 -5.16
C MET A 56 3.54 -0.49 -5.08
N PRO A 57 4.52 -1.12 -4.40
CA PRO A 57 5.89 -0.59 -4.36
C PRO A 57 6.58 -0.59 -5.72
N LEU A 58 6.23 -1.49 -6.66
CA LEU A 58 6.82 -1.45 -8.01
C LEU A 58 6.35 -0.24 -8.80
N VAL A 59 5.07 0.10 -8.71
CA VAL A 59 4.50 1.31 -9.34
C VAL A 59 5.10 2.56 -8.71
N ASP A 60 5.21 2.60 -7.38
CA ASP A 60 5.82 3.73 -6.66
C ASP A 60 7.32 3.86 -6.95
N PHE A 61 8.02 2.75 -7.12
CA PHE A 61 9.42 2.75 -7.53
C PHE A 61 9.58 3.32 -8.93
N PHE A 62 8.73 2.92 -9.89
CA PHE A 62 8.72 3.52 -11.23
C PHE A 62 8.41 5.01 -11.17
N ALA A 63 7.35 5.41 -10.45
CA ALA A 63 6.92 6.80 -10.33
C ALA A 63 8.01 7.70 -9.73
N THR A 64 8.66 7.26 -8.66
CA THR A 64 9.78 8.01 -8.05
C THR A 64 11.02 8.01 -8.94
N SER A 65 11.29 6.92 -9.68
CA SER A 65 12.41 6.85 -10.63
C SER A 65 12.32 7.92 -11.71
N CYS A 66 11.12 8.28 -12.15
CA CYS A 66 10.89 9.38 -13.08
C CYS A 66 11.43 10.73 -12.57
N GLU A 67 11.54 10.93 -11.25
CA GLU A 67 12.10 12.15 -10.67
C GLU A 67 13.63 12.02 -10.47
N TRP A 68 14.07 11.02 -9.70
CA TRP A 68 15.46 11.00 -9.24
C TRP A 68 16.45 10.47 -10.29
N MET A 69 16.00 9.65 -11.25
CA MET A 69 16.88 9.06 -12.26
C MET A 69 17.37 10.12 -13.27
N PRO A 70 16.50 10.95 -13.88
CA PRO A 70 16.95 12.04 -14.75
C PRO A 70 17.69 13.14 -13.99
N ALA A 71 17.29 13.45 -12.75
CA ALA A 71 17.83 14.57 -12.00
C ALA A 71 19.21 14.28 -11.37
N HIS A 72 19.36 13.15 -10.66
CA HIS A 72 20.53 12.87 -9.83
C HIS A 72 21.14 11.48 -10.09
N GLY A 73 20.46 10.62 -10.85
CA GLY A 73 20.90 9.28 -11.21
C GLY A 73 20.99 8.29 -10.04
N ARG A 74 20.62 8.71 -8.82
CA ARG A 74 20.70 7.90 -7.60
C ARG A 74 19.39 8.01 -6.82
N PRO A 75 18.92 6.90 -6.22
CA PRO A 75 17.70 6.92 -5.42
C PRO A 75 17.89 7.77 -4.15
N PRO A 76 16.87 8.51 -3.71
CA PRO A 76 16.93 9.30 -2.49
C PRO A 76 17.05 8.41 -1.25
N ALA A 77 17.64 8.98 -0.19
CA ALA A 77 17.68 8.35 1.12
C ALA A 77 16.23 8.08 1.59
N GLY A 78 15.97 6.90 2.14
CA GLY A 78 14.64 6.51 2.61
C GLY A 78 13.72 5.89 1.54
N LEU A 79 14.11 5.83 0.26
CA LEU A 79 13.28 5.21 -0.80
C LEU A 79 12.86 3.78 -0.45
N GLY A 80 13.78 2.93 0.04
CA GLY A 80 13.45 1.56 0.44
C GLY A 80 12.39 1.50 1.54
N TRP A 81 12.42 2.44 2.48
CA TRP A 81 11.42 2.55 3.55
C TRP A 81 10.09 3.11 3.04
N PHE A 82 10.11 3.99 2.05
CA PHE A 82 8.90 4.43 1.35
C PHE A 82 8.24 3.27 0.61
N LEU A 83 9.01 2.44 -0.10
CA LEU A 83 8.48 1.24 -0.77
C LEU A 83 7.93 0.22 0.23
N ALA A 84 8.61 0.02 1.37
CA ALA A 84 8.08 -0.81 2.44
C ALA A 84 6.75 -0.25 3.00
N ALA A 85 6.68 1.06 3.23
CA ALA A 85 5.44 1.73 3.65
C ALA A 85 4.32 1.53 2.62
N SER A 86 4.60 1.69 1.32
CA SER A 86 3.65 1.46 0.23
C SER A 86 3.11 0.03 0.21
N PHE A 87 3.99 -0.96 0.37
CA PHE A 87 3.63 -2.36 0.44
C PHE A 87 2.65 -2.66 1.60
N PHE A 88 3.02 -2.25 2.83
CA PHE A 88 2.14 -2.44 3.99
C PHE A 88 0.85 -1.64 3.86
N ASN A 89 0.90 -0.45 3.25
CA ASN A 89 -0.28 0.36 2.99
C ASN A 89 -1.26 -0.35 2.03
N GLY A 90 -0.75 -1.05 1.01
CA GLY A 90 -1.58 -1.92 0.18
C GLY A 90 -2.33 -2.97 0.99
N ILE A 91 -1.64 -3.62 1.93
CA ILE A 91 -2.25 -4.58 2.86
C ILE A 91 -3.33 -3.90 3.71
N VAL A 92 -3.10 -2.68 4.20
CA VAL A 92 -4.09 -1.90 4.98
C VAL A 92 -5.38 -1.68 4.18
N ILE A 93 -5.28 -1.26 2.91
CA ILE A 93 -6.45 -1.03 2.06
C ILE A 93 -7.20 -2.33 1.80
N GLU A 94 -6.49 -3.39 1.39
CA GLU A 94 -7.10 -4.65 0.99
C GLU A 94 -7.76 -5.36 2.18
N LEU A 95 -7.12 -5.35 3.35
CA LEU A 95 -7.73 -5.86 4.58
C LEU A 95 -8.90 -4.97 5.03
N GLY A 96 -8.74 -3.64 5.03
CA GLY A 96 -9.79 -2.70 5.45
C GLY A 96 -11.08 -2.84 4.64
N ARG A 97 -10.96 -3.06 3.33
CA ARG A 97 -12.09 -3.32 2.41
C ARG A 97 -12.76 -4.67 2.63
N LYS A 98 -12.03 -5.67 3.14
CA LYS A 98 -12.49 -7.05 3.33
C LYS A 98 -12.87 -7.41 4.77
N LEU A 99 -12.73 -6.47 5.70
CA LEU A 99 -13.25 -6.60 7.07
C LEU A 99 -14.75 -6.31 7.06
N ARG A 100 -15.57 -7.35 7.16
CA ARG A 100 -17.04 -7.24 7.18
C ARG A 100 -17.62 -7.84 8.46
N GLN A 101 -18.79 -7.34 8.87
CA GLN A 101 -19.60 -7.98 9.90
C GLN A 101 -20.29 -9.22 9.32
N PRO A 102 -20.68 -10.21 10.13
CA PRO A 102 -21.34 -11.44 9.65
C PRO A 102 -22.62 -11.17 8.82
N ILE A 103 -23.35 -10.10 9.14
CA ILE A 103 -24.57 -9.70 8.40
C ILE A 103 -24.28 -9.07 7.04
N ASP A 104 -23.05 -8.58 6.85
CA ASP A 104 -22.58 -7.92 5.63
C ASP A 104 -21.73 -8.87 4.76
N GLU A 105 -21.63 -10.16 5.13
CA GLU A 105 -20.90 -11.16 4.35
C GLU A 105 -21.70 -11.56 3.10
N GLU A 106 -21.07 -11.48 1.93
CA GLU A 106 -21.64 -11.94 0.68
C GLU A 106 -21.34 -13.44 0.49
N GLU A 107 -22.36 -14.22 0.12
CA GLU A 107 -22.16 -15.61 -0.25
C GLU A 107 -21.20 -15.71 -1.45
N GLY A 108 -20.12 -16.48 -1.31
CA GLY A 108 -19.11 -16.68 -2.35
C GLY A 108 -17.91 -15.74 -2.32
N VAL A 109 -17.87 -14.74 -1.42
CA VAL A 109 -16.68 -13.87 -1.24
C VAL A 109 -15.86 -14.34 -0.05
N GLU A 110 -14.61 -14.77 -0.28
CA GLU A 110 -13.67 -15.07 0.81
C GLU A 110 -13.28 -13.78 1.54
N THR A 111 -13.85 -13.57 2.74
CA THR A 111 -13.51 -12.46 3.64
C THR A 111 -12.50 -12.91 4.69
N TYR A 112 -11.60 -12.02 5.09
CA TYR A 112 -10.65 -12.31 6.17
C TYR A 112 -11.35 -12.45 7.53
N SER A 113 -12.50 -11.79 7.73
CA SER A 113 -13.37 -11.99 8.89
C SER A 113 -13.83 -13.45 9.03
N ARG A 114 -14.14 -14.12 7.92
CA ARG A 114 -14.54 -15.53 7.89
C ARG A 114 -13.35 -16.48 8.05
N LEU A 115 -12.19 -16.11 7.52
CA LEU A 115 -10.98 -16.94 7.55
C LEU A 115 -10.24 -16.91 8.90
N TRP A 116 -10.20 -15.75 9.57
CA TRP A 116 -9.44 -15.53 10.81
C TRP A 116 -10.30 -15.14 12.02
N GLY A 117 -11.56 -14.80 11.82
CA GLY A 117 -12.39 -14.15 12.83
C GLY A 117 -12.12 -12.65 12.94
N LYS A 118 -13.15 -11.91 13.39
CA LYS A 118 -13.13 -10.43 13.49
C LYS A 118 -11.94 -9.88 14.29
N GLY A 119 -11.64 -10.50 15.43
CA GLY A 119 -10.58 -10.05 16.33
C GLY A 119 -9.19 -10.12 15.71
N LEU A 120 -8.83 -11.30 15.18
CA LEU A 120 -7.53 -11.53 14.56
C LEU A 120 -7.40 -10.71 13.27
N ALA A 121 -8.44 -10.64 12.44
CA ALA A 121 -8.41 -9.87 11.20
C ALA A 121 -8.22 -8.35 11.46
N SER A 122 -8.93 -7.79 12.45
CA SER A 122 -8.69 -6.39 12.88
C SER A 122 -7.30 -6.20 13.50
N GLY A 123 -6.78 -7.18 14.22
CA GLY A 123 -5.42 -7.15 14.77
C GLY A 123 -4.35 -7.10 13.67
N ILE A 124 -4.46 -7.94 12.64
CA ILE A 124 -3.55 -7.97 11.49
C ILE A 124 -3.65 -6.65 10.70
N TRP A 125 -4.84 -6.09 10.54
CA TRP A 125 -5.03 -4.78 9.92
C TRP A 125 -4.31 -3.67 10.70
N LEU A 126 -4.46 -3.62 12.02
CA LEU A 126 -3.74 -2.66 12.87
C LEU A 126 -2.22 -2.88 12.83
N LEU A 127 -1.76 -4.13 12.75
CA LEU A 127 -0.34 -4.45 12.60
C LEU A 127 0.21 -3.93 11.27
N ALA A 128 -0.53 -4.10 10.17
CA ALA A 128 -0.15 -3.55 8.88
C ALA A 128 -0.09 -2.01 8.90
N MET A 129 -1.03 -1.35 9.60
CA MET A 129 -0.98 0.10 9.81
C MET A 129 0.24 0.52 10.61
N ALA A 130 0.58 -0.21 11.67
CA ALA A 130 1.78 0.07 12.48
C ALA A 130 3.07 -0.13 11.68
N ALA A 131 3.16 -1.19 10.86
CA ALA A 131 4.30 -1.43 9.97
C ALA A 131 4.42 -0.34 8.88
N THR A 132 3.29 0.10 8.34
CA THR A 132 3.22 1.26 7.43
C THR A 132 3.75 2.51 8.11
N PHE A 133 3.27 2.83 9.31
CA PHE A 133 3.67 4.01 10.06
C PHE A 133 5.17 3.98 10.41
N GLY A 134 5.68 2.87 10.93
CA GLY A 134 7.10 2.72 11.26
C GLY A 134 7.99 2.95 10.04
N SER A 135 7.65 2.31 8.91
CA SER A 135 8.39 2.48 7.65
C SER A 135 8.30 3.92 7.14
N ALA A 136 7.11 4.53 7.18
CA ALA A 136 6.87 5.90 6.77
C ALA A 136 7.63 6.92 7.63
N MET A 137 7.77 6.68 8.94
CA MET A 137 8.52 7.55 9.84
C MET A 137 10.02 7.56 9.50
N VAL A 138 10.59 6.40 9.15
CA VAL A 138 12.00 6.33 8.72
C VAL A 138 12.18 7.00 7.35
N ALA A 139 11.25 6.80 6.42
CA ALA A 139 11.27 7.50 5.13
C ALA A 139 11.14 9.03 5.29
N ALA A 140 10.25 9.48 6.18
CA ALA A 140 10.01 10.90 6.44
C ALA A 140 11.18 11.61 7.13
N ASP A 141 11.94 10.89 7.96
CA ASP A 141 13.16 11.41 8.60
C ASP A 141 14.20 11.83 7.55
N ALA A 142 14.34 11.04 6.48
CA ALA A 142 15.28 11.30 5.39
C ALA A 142 14.94 12.54 4.54
N ILE A 143 13.69 13.04 4.63
CA ILE A 143 13.19 14.17 3.83
C ILE A 143 12.62 15.32 4.68
N GLY A 144 12.86 15.30 6.00
CA GLY A 144 12.41 16.36 6.92
C GLY A 144 10.90 16.43 7.19
N ALA A 145 10.11 15.44 6.76
CA ALA A 145 8.64 15.44 6.87
C ALA A 145 8.10 14.78 8.16
N LYS A 146 8.99 14.35 9.05
CA LYS A 146 8.65 13.48 10.21
C LYS A 146 7.60 14.07 11.14
N LEU A 147 7.67 15.37 11.47
CA LEU A 147 6.71 16.01 12.37
C LEU A 147 5.29 15.95 11.80
N TRP A 148 5.10 16.43 10.57
CA TRP A 148 3.79 16.46 9.92
C TRP A 148 3.24 15.06 9.66
N LEU A 149 4.10 14.12 9.27
CA LEU A 149 3.71 12.72 9.11
C LEU A 149 3.23 12.11 10.43
N SER A 150 3.97 12.36 11.53
CA SER A 150 3.62 11.84 12.84
C SER A 150 2.27 12.36 13.34
N ILE A 151 1.94 13.63 13.08
CA ILE A 151 0.64 14.22 13.43
C ILE A 151 -0.47 13.62 12.56
N GLY A 152 -0.32 13.64 11.23
CA GLY A 152 -1.37 13.20 10.31
C GLY A 152 -1.69 11.71 10.43
N LEU A 153 -0.66 10.85 10.45
CA LEU A 153 -0.85 9.42 10.64
C LEU A 153 -1.10 9.03 12.10
N GLY A 154 -0.59 9.78 13.07
CA GLY A 154 -0.89 9.54 14.49
C GLY A 154 -2.37 9.70 14.81
N LEU A 155 -3.01 10.76 14.28
CA LEU A 155 -4.45 11.02 14.47
C LEU A 155 -5.32 9.95 13.80
N THR A 156 -5.03 9.64 12.53
CA THR A 156 -5.78 8.61 11.77
C THR A 156 -5.54 7.21 12.32
N GLY A 157 -4.34 6.92 12.83
CA GLY A 157 -4.00 5.67 13.50
C GLY A 157 -4.73 5.51 14.84
N GLY A 158 -4.79 6.56 15.66
CA GLY A 158 -5.57 6.56 16.91
C GLY A 158 -7.06 6.33 16.66
N LEU A 159 -7.63 7.00 15.65
CA LEU A 159 -9.00 6.76 15.20
C LEU A 159 -9.20 5.30 14.75
N SER A 160 -8.24 4.75 14.01
CA SER A 160 -8.31 3.36 13.51
C SER A 160 -8.32 2.33 14.63
N VAL A 161 -7.53 2.53 15.69
CA VAL A 161 -7.56 1.67 16.89
C VAL A 161 -8.94 1.73 17.56
N TYR A 162 -9.52 2.92 17.71
CA TYR A 162 -10.86 3.08 18.28
C TYR A 162 -11.92 2.37 17.44
N LEU A 163 -11.90 2.56 16.12
CA LEU A 163 -12.84 1.95 15.18
C LEU A 163 -12.69 0.42 15.14
N ALA A 164 -11.46 -0.11 15.16
CA ALA A 164 -11.21 -1.55 15.22
C ALA A 164 -11.82 -2.18 16.48
N ARG A 165 -11.67 -1.55 17.65
CA ARG A 165 -12.30 -2.03 18.90
C ARG A 165 -13.83 -2.03 18.82
N ARG A 166 -14.44 -0.99 18.25
CA ARG A 166 -15.90 -0.94 18.06
C ARG A 166 -16.39 -2.00 17.07
N PHE A 167 -15.61 -2.27 16.02
CA PHE A 167 -15.90 -3.32 15.03
C PHE A 167 -15.84 -4.72 15.64
N THR A 168 -14.81 -5.03 16.45
CA THR A 168 -14.68 -6.37 17.05
C THR A 168 -15.82 -6.69 18.03
N VAL A 169 -16.32 -5.69 18.76
CA VAL A 169 -17.49 -5.81 19.64
C VAL A 169 -18.82 -5.82 18.87
N GLY A 170 -18.81 -5.68 17.54
CA GLY A 170 -20.01 -5.80 16.69
C GLY A 170 -20.87 -4.54 16.62
N GLN A 171 -20.40 -3.41 17.12
CA GLN A 171 -21.18 -2.16 17.20
C GLN A 171 -21.10 -1.31 15.92
N MET A 172 -20.42 -1.79 14.88
CA MET A 172 -20.10 -0.98 13.70
C MET A 172 -19.90 -1.83 12.45
N SER A 173 -20.38 -1.36 11.30
CA SER A 173 -20.13 -1.98 9.99
C SER A 173 -18.68 -1.78 9.52
N GLY A 174 -18.20 -2.72 8.70
CA GLY A 174 -16.87 -2.71 8.08
C GLY A 174 -16.59 -1.50 7.18
N LYS A 175 -17.63 -0.86 6.63
CA LYS A 175 -17.49 0.31 5.74
C LYS A 175 -16.70 1.46 6.35
N ARG A 176 -16.74 1.64 7.68
CA ARG A 176 -15.95 2.69 8.35
C ARG A 176 -14.46 2.35 8.40
N LEU A 177 -14.11 1.06 8.45
CA LEU A 177 -12.71 0.60 8.38
C LEU A 177 -12.14 0.76 6.96
N GLU A 178 -12.97 0.52 5.94
CA GLU A 178 -12.62 0.83 4.56
C GLU A 178 -12.35 2.33 4.36
N LEU A 179 -13.27 3.19 4.83
CA LEU A 179 -13.14 4.64 4.72
C LEU A 179 -11.87 5.17 5.43
N VAL A 180 -11.60 4.69 6.65
CA VAL A 180 -10.40 5.13 7.37
C VAL A 180 -9.11 4.60 6.73
N SER A 181 -9.15 3.42 6.10
CA SER A 181 -8.01 2.89 5.32
C SER A 181 -7.72 3.76 4.08
N ALA A 182 -8.77 4.24 3.41
CA ALA A 182 -8.64 5.17 2.30
C ALA A 182 -8.09 6.54 2.75
N LEU A 183 -8.61 7.08 3.86
CA LEU A 183 -8.13 8.33 4.43
C LEU A 183 -6.66 8.23 4.89
N TRP A 184 -6.30 7.14 5.56
CA TRP A 184 -4.93 6.82 5.96
C TRP A 184 -3.99 6.82 4.74
N THR A 185 -4.38 6.11 3.68
CA THR A 185 -3.60 6.03 2.43
C THR A 185 -3.40 7.39 1.80
N LEU A 186 -4.46 8.19 1.70
CA LEU A 186 -4.40 9.53 1.14
C LEU A 186 -3.44 10.42 1.95
N MET A 187 -3.55 10.38 3.28
CA MET A 187 -2.65 11.12 4.17
C MET A 187 -1.20 10.67 4.00
N LEU A 188 -0.93 9.36 3.94
CA LEU A 188 0.42 8.82 3.75
C LEU A 188 1.10 9.40 2.50
N TYR A 189 0.44 9.33 1.35
CA TYR A 189 1.02 9.80 0.08
C TYR A 189 1.11 11.33 0.01
N LEU A 190 0.14 12.06 0.56
CA LEU A 190 0.22 13.53 0.62
C LEU A 190 1.42 13.98 1.47
N LEU A 191 1.61 13.35 2.64
CA LEU A 191 2.64 13.74 3.61
C LEU A 191 4.05 13.30 3.20
N LEU A 192 4.21 12.16 2.51
CA LEU A 192 5.52 11.70 2.01
C LEU A 192 5.88 12.24 0.63
N GLY A 193 4.90 12.46 -0.25
CA GLY A 193 5.15 12.86 -1.64
C GLY A 193 5.06 14.36 -1.89
N LEU A 194 3.96 14.99 -1.48
CA LEU A 194 3.66 16.38 -1.84
C LEU A 194 4.17 17.37 -0.81
N LEU A 195 3.94 17.12 0.47
CA LEU A 195 4.25 18.05 1.55
C LEU A 195 5.73 18.49 1.64
N PRO A 196 6.73 17.60 1.44
CA PRO A 196 8.14 18.00 1.51
C PRO A 196 8.48 19.10 0.49
N ARG A 197 7.81 19.13 -0.67
CA ARG A 197 8.07 20.12 -1.73
C ARG A 197 7.61 21.54 -1.38
N TRP A 198 6.81 21.70 -0.33
CA TRP A 198 6.26 22.99 0.10
C TRP A 198 6.82 23.48 1.44
N ILE A 199 7.42 22.59 2.23
CA ILE A 199 7.87 22.87 3.60
C ILE A 199 9.39 22.78 3.74
N ALA A 200 10.08 22.04 2.87
CA ALA A 200 11.55 22.00 2.79
C ALA A 200 12.08 23.08 1.85
#